data_AF-A0A948TEA8-F1
#
_entry.id   AF-A0A948TEA8-F1
#
_cell.length_a   1.000
_cell.length_b   1.000
_cell.length_c   1.000
_cell.angle_alpha   90.00
_cell.angle_beta   90.00
_cell.angle_gamma   90.00
#
_symmetry.space_group_name_H-M   'P 1'
#
loop_
_entity.id
_entity.type
_entity.pdbx_description
1 polymer ?
#
loop_
_entity_poly.entity_id
_entity_poly.type
_entity_poly.pdbx_seq_one_letter_code
_entity_poly.pdbx_strand_id
1 'polypeptide(L)'
;MTVMRKFFFVLSILMLSLLVYSCTEKDNPQYELSKVKIQLVYPEGYNTSEGVEVSLKNTSTGAVFTEKSSSEGTALFEVPKGIYEASASEQRVVDAEVYLFNGVNSNVNASAENVEAVINLDLSKGGSVVIKELYVGGCPKDDGSGYFARDQYVILYNNSSATLDISDFALAMVNPYNSQSTNNDYVDGELFYASQGWIPAGNGLWYFENNVKLEPGKQIVIAICGAVDNTKTYSQSINYANSEYYCCYDIEDYNLTSYYPTPSELIPTEHYLKVYSYGLGKAWPLSNSSPAFYIVRPQGTTLKDFVDNPENENMYGSNQVRRKVPVEWVVDGIEVFAKGQSNNQKRLLPTIDAGYVEMTAKMGYTLYRNVDKEATEAIKENEGKLVYNYSLGVEDSTDPSGIDAEASIKNGARIIYKDTNNSTVDFHLRSKASLRN
;
A
#
# COMPACT_ATOMS: atom_id res chain seq x y z
N MET A 1 -60.74 9.14 44.82
CA MET A 1 -59.56 9.92 44.41
C MET A 1 -59.58 10.11 42.88
N THR A 2 -60.71 10.58 42.34
CA THR A 2 -61.04 10.41 40.91
C THR A 2 -61.60 11.68 40.26
N VAL A 3 -61.67 12.79 41.00
CA VAL A 3 -62.19 14.09 40.54
C VAL A 3 -61.07 15.12 40.31
N MET A 4 -59.91 14.96 40.95
CA MET A 4 -58.75 15.87 40.80
C MET A 4 -57.88 15.62 39.57
N ARG A 5 -58.02 14.46 38.90
CA ARG A 5 -57.24 14.11 37.69
C ARG A 5 -57.82 14.69 36.39
N LYS A 6 -59.09 15.11 36.37
CA LYS A 6 -59.73 15.69 35.17
C LYS A 6 -59.60 17.22 35.09
N PHE A 7 -59.40 17.91 36.23
CA PHE A 7 -59.19 19.36 36.23
C PHE A 7 -57.78 19.79 35.80
N PHE A 8 -56.76 18.95 36.03
CA PHE A 8 -55.40 19.21 35.51
C PHE A 8 -55.25 18.96 34.00
N PHE A 9 -56.09 18.10 33.42
CA PHE A 9 -56.04 17.82 31.97
C PHE A 9 -56.68 18.92 31.12
N VAL A 10 -57.68 19.65 31.63
CA VAL A 10 -58.34 20.74 30.90
C VAL A 10 -57.51 22.03 30.94
N LEU A 11 -56.73 22.26 32.00
CA LEU A 11 -55.85 23.44 32.10
C LEU A 11 -54.58 23.31 31.23
N SER A 12 -54.05 22.09 31.03
CA SER A 12 -52.90 21.86 30.14
C SER A 12 -53.23 21.94 28.65
N ILE A 13 -54.49 21.73 28.24
CA ILE A 13 -54.91 21.86 26.83
C ILE A 13 -55.21 23.33 26.47
N LEU A 14 -55.58 24.17 27.46
CA LEU A 14 -55.74 25.62 27.26
C LEU A 14 -54.41 26.39 27.24
N MET A 15 -53.35 25.87 27.87
CA MET A 15 -51.98 26.43 27.77
C MET A 15 -51.24 25.98 26.49
N LEU A 16 -51.68 24.89 25.85
CA LEU A 16 -51.11 24.42 24.58
C LEU A 16 -51.70 25.12 23.34
N SER A 17 -52.86 25.77 23.48
CA SER A 17 -53.51 26.54 22.40
C SER A 17 -53.06 28.01 22.34
N LEU A 18 -52.27 28.48 23.31
CA LEU A 18 -51.68 29.83 23.34
C LEU A 18 -50.21 29.87 22.89
N LEU A 19 -49.61 28.73 22.54
CA LEU A 19 -48.26 28.67 21.94
C LEU A 19 -48.27 28.54 20.40
N VAL A 20 -49.45 28.54 19.77
CA VAL A 20 -49.64 28.45 18.30
C VAL A 20 -50.07 29.78 17.66
N TYR A 21 -49.96 30.90 18.37
CA TYR A 21 -50.23 32.24 17.81
C TYR A 21 -49.18 33.26 18.29
N SER A 22 -47.91 32.99 18.00
CA SER A 22 -46.84 34.00 18.05
C SER A 22 -45.73 33.68 17.04
N CYS A 23 -46.15 33.55 15.78
CA CYS A 23 -45.35 34.03 14.67
C CYS A 23 -46.22 35.08 13.98
N THR A 24 -46.27 36.28 14.56
CA THR A 24 -46.39 37.46 13.72
C THR A 24 -45.31 37.34 12.65
N GLU A 25 -45.67 37.59 11.39
CA GLU A 25 -44.73 37.83 10.30
C GLU A 25 -43.80 38.97 10.71
N LYS A 26 -42.78 38.66 11.51
CA LYS A 26 -41.60 39.48 11.65
C LYS A 26 -40.84 39.23 10.38
N ASP A 27 -40.82 40.25 9.52
CA ASP A 27 -39.89 40.46 8.41
C ASP A 27 -38.87 39.33 8.32
N ASN A 28 -39.22 38.27 7.59
CA ASN A 28 -38.24 37.26 7.26
C ASN A 28 -37.26 38.04 6.38
N PRO A 29 -35.99 38.27 6.78
CA PRO A 29 -35.05 38.90 5.88
C PRO A 29 -35.03 37.97 4.68
N GLN A 30 -35.57 38.42 3.56
CA GLN A 30 -35.51 37.66 2.33
C GLN A 30 -34.04 37.70 1.95
N TYR A 31 -33.28 36.72 2.43
CA TYR A 31 -31.89 36.57 2.08
C TYR A 31 -31.88 36.47 0.57
N GLU A 32 -31.32 37.46 -0.11
CA GLU A 32 -31.11 37.36 -1.54
C GLU A 32 -30.21 36.14 -1.75
N LEU A 33 -30.73 35.15 -2.48
CA LEU A 33 -30.02 33.93 -2.80
C LEU A 33 -29.20 34.14 -4.07
N SER A 34 -28.09 33.42 -4.15
CA SER A 34 -27.21 33.31 -5.29
C SER A 34 -27.17 31.85 -5.74
N LYS A 35 -27.35 31.63 -7.04
CA LYS A 35 -27.13 30.34 -7.69
C LYS A 35 -25.67 30.26 -8.08
N VAL A 36 -24.92 29.44 -7.36
CA VAL A 36 -23.48 29.28 -7.56
C VAL A 36 -23.23 27.95 -8.24
N LYS A 37 -22.65 28.02 -9.44
CA LYS A 37 -22.15 26.87 -10.19
C LYS A 37 -20.66 26.72 -9.94
N ILE A 38 -20.25 25.61 -9.35
CA ILE A 38 -18.84 25.24 -9.17
C ILE A 38 -18.45 24.21 -10.22
N GLN A 39 -17.43 24.52 -11.02
CA GLN A 39 -16.81 23.57 -11.94
C GLN A 39 -15.53 23.00 -11.33
N LEU A 40 -15.44 21.67 -11.26
CA LEU A 40 -14.20 20.97 -10.94
C LEU A 40 -13.34 20.86 -12.20
N VAL A 41 -12.07 21.27 -12.09
CA VAL A 41 -11.08 21.17 -13.18
C VAL A 41 -9.95 20.25 -12.70
N TYR A 42 -9.77 19.15 -13.43
CA TYR A 42 -8.76 18.14 -13.12
C TYR A 42 -7.43 18.45 -13.84
N PRO A 43 -6.29 17.93 -13.33
CA PRO A 43 -5.02 17.96 -14.03
C PRO A 43 -5.11 17.28 -15.41
N GLU A 44 -4.21 17.65 -16.31
CA GLU A 44 -4.12 17.08 -17.65
C GLU A 44 -4.02 15.55 -17.59
N GLY A 45 -4.78 14.85 -18.45
CA GLY A 45 -4.83 13.39 -18.50
C GLY A 45 -5.89 12.74 -17.61
N TYR A 46 -6.63 13.50 -16.79
CA TYR A 46 -7.67 12.96 -15.91
C TYR A 46 -9.08 13.46 -16.27
N ASN A 47 -10.02 12.52 -16.32
CA ASN A 47 -11.44 12.80 -16.59
C ASN A 47 -12.20 13.20 -15.31
N THR A 48 -13.27 13.98 -15.51
CA THR A 48 -14.24 14.34 -14.47
C THR A 48 -14.93 13.11 -13.89
N SER A 49 -15.33 13.22 -12.62
CA SER A 49 -16.05 12.18 -11.89
C SER A 49 -17.40 12.69 -11.40
N GLU A 50 -18.42 11.84 -11.50
CA GLU A 50 -19.75 12.13 -10.98
C GLU A 50 -19.82 11.85 -9.47
N GLY A 51 -20.56 12.66 -8.74
CA GLY A 51 -20.85 12.42 -7.32
C GLY A 51 -19.77 12.89 -6.35
N VAL A 52 -18.78 13.68 -6.81
CA VAL A 52 -17.75 14.29 -5.95
C VAL A 52 -18.40 15.31 -5.03
N GLU A 53 -18.15 15.20 -3.73
CA GLU A 53 -18.66 16.17 -2.76
C GLU A 53 -17.90 17.49 -2.88
N VAL A 54 -18.66 18.57 -3.08
CA VAL A 54 -18.17 19.94 -3.13
C VAL A 54 -18.75 20.69 -1.93
N SER A 55 -17.91 21.43 -1.22
CA SER A 55 -18.27 22.21 -0.05
C SER A 55 -18.16 23.71 -0.36
N LEU A 56 -19.15 24.51 0.05
CA LEU A 56 -19.10 25.97 0.09
C LEU A 56 -19.22 26.45 1.53
N LYS A 57 -18.17 27.09 2.05
CA LYS A 57 -18.14 27.67 3.38
C LYS A 57 -18.23 29.19 3.31
N ASN A 58 -19.28 29.77 3.89
CA ASN A 58 -19.42 31.22 4.01
C ASN A 58 -18.32 31.76 4.94
N THR A 59 -17.50 32.69 4.46
CA THR A 59 -16.32 33.18 5.21
C THR A 59 -16.68 34.08 6.39
N SER A 60 -17.89 34.66 6.39
CA SER A 60 -18.35 35.57 7.44
C SER A 60 -19.12 34.85 8.54
N THR A 61 -19.92 33.85 8.19
CA THR A 61 -20.79 33.13 9.15
C THR A 61 -20.25 31.75 9.54
N GLY A 62 -19.33 31.19 8.75
CA GLY A 62 -18.84 29.82 8.90
C GLY A 62 -19.83 28.73 8.47
N ALA A 63 -21.00 29.09 7.93
CA ALA A 63 -21.98 28.13 7.43
C ALA A 63 -21.41 27.35 6.25
N VAL A 64 -21.59 26.02 6.26
CA VAL A 64 -21.12 25.10 5.22
C VAL A 64 -22.31 24.51 4.48
N PHE A 65 -22.25 24.54 3.15
CA PHE A 65 -23.22 23.94 2.24
C PHE A 65 -22.49 22.88 1.42
N THR A 66 -23.10 21.72 1.19
CA THR A 66 -22.49 20.64 0.41
C THR A 66 -23.42 20.19 -0.71
N GLU A 67 -22.83 19.93 -1.87
CA GLU A 67 -23.52 19.40 -3.06
C GLU A 67 -22.62 18.37 -3.76
N LYS A 68 -23.21 17.60 -4.68
CA LYS A 68 -22.46 16.61 -5.48
C LYS A 68 -22.27 17.09 -6.92
N SER A 69 -21.11 16.78 -7.50
CA SER A 69 -20.85 17.04 -8.92
C SER A 69 -21.71 16.16 -9.83
N SER A 70 -22.08 16.71 -10.99
CA SER A 70 -22.59 15.94 -12.13
C SER A 70 -21.45 15.16 -12.83
N SER A 71 -21.79 14.36 -13.84
CA SER A 71 -20.82 13.70 -14.72
C SER A 71 -19.89 14.67 -15.48
N GLU A 72 -20.33 15.91 -15.66
CA GLU A 72 -19.55 17.01 -16.24
C GLU A 72 -18.66 17.73 -15.20
N GLY A 73 -18.65 17.26 -13.95
CA GLY A 73 -17.85 17.84 -12.86
C GLY A 73 -18.43 19.15 -12.31
N THR A 74 -19.72 19.42 -12.50
CA THR A 74 -20.38 20.64 -12.01
C THR A 74 -21.21 20.38 -10.75
N ALA A 75 -21.06 21.18 -9.71
CA ALA A 75 -21.97 21.23 -8.55
C ALA A 75 -22.77 22.56 -8.54
N LEU A 76 -24.06 22.49 -8.25
CA LEU A 76 -24.98 23.65 -8.27
C LEU A 76 -25.53 23.92 -6.87
N PHE A 77 -25.30 25.12 -6.37
CA PHE A 77 -25.71 25.56 -5.03
C PHE A 77 -26.73 26.70 -5.11
N GLU A 78 -27.61 26.76 -4.12
CA GLU A 78 -28.44 27.94 -3.84
C GLU A 78 -28.15 28.42 -2.41
N VAL A 79 -27.38 29.51 -2.29
CA VAL A 79 -26.85 30.00 -1.00
C VAL A 79 -27.13 31.49 -0.82
N PRO A 80 -27.19 32.01 0.42
CA PRO A 80 -27.26 33.46 0.65
C PRO A 80 -26.14 34.21 -0.05
N LYS A 81 -26.40 35.43 -0.51
CA LYS A 81 -25.35 36.27 -1.09
C LYS A 81 -24.21 36.51 -0.08
N GLY A 82 -22.97 36.40 -0.54
CA GLY A 82 -21.79 36.54 0.31
C GLY A 82 -20.49 36.07 -0.32
N ILE A 83 -19.44 36.00 0.48
CA ILE A 83 -18.13 35.47 0.07
C ILE A 83 -17.96 34.07 0.66
N TYR A 84 -17.49 33.15 -0.17
CA TYR A 84 -17.37 31.74 0.14
C TYR A 84 -15.98 31.21 -0.20
N GLU A 85 -15.55 30.22 0.57
CA GLU A 85 -14.47 29.30 0.22
C GLU A 85 -15.12 28.01 -0.29
N ALA A 86 -14.79 27.61 -1.52
CA ALA A 86 -15.23 26.35 -2.10
C ALA A 86 -14.10 25.33 -2.05
N SER A 87 -14.39 24.09 -1.69
CA SER A 87 -13.40 23.01 -1.66
C SER A 87 -13.99 21.69 -2.16
N ALA A 88 -13.12 20.84 -2.70
CA ALA A 88 -13.48 19.49 -3.15
C ALA A 88 -12.30 18.53 -2.94
N SER A 89 -12.62 17.27 -2.66
CA SER A 89 -11.66 16.18 -2.52
C SER A 89 -12.25 14.92 -3.16
N GLU A 90 -11.52 14.30 -4.08
CA GLU A 90 -11.85 13.00 -4.67
C GLU A 90 -10.70 12.03 -4.44
N GLN A 91 -11.06 10.78 -4.12
CA GLN A 91 -10.14 9.66 -4.13
C GLN A 91 -10.52 8.69 -5.26
N ARG A 92 -9.54 8.34 -6.10
CA ARG A 92 -9.69 7.36 -7.18
C ARG A 92 -8.67 6.23 -7.00
N VAL A 93 -9.10 5.00 -7.25
CA VAL A 93 -8.22 3.82 -7.21
C VAL A 93 -8.11 3.29 -8.63
N VAL A 94 -6.90 3.29 -9.19
CA VAL A 94 -6.60 2.76 -10.52
C VAL A 94 -5.33 1.93 -10.38
N ASP A 95 -5.36 0.70 -10.87
CA ASP A 95 -4.21 -0.21 -10.87
C ASP A 95 -3.52 -0.40 -9.50
N ALA A 96 -4.31 -0.41 -8.43
CA ALA A 96 -3.86 -0.45 -7.02
C ALA A 96 -2.98 0.73 -6.58
N GLU A 97 -2.95 1.80 -7.35
CA GLU A 97 -2.51 3.11 -6.89
C GLU A 97 -3.71 3.95 -6.46
N VAL A 98 -3.51 4.79 -5.44
CA VAL A 98 -4.52 5.75 -5.00
C VAL A 98 -4.15 7.13 -5.50
N TYR A 99 -5.07 7.75 -6.22
CA TYR A 99 -4.97 9.11 -6.72
C TYR A 99 -5.91 9.99 -5.90
N LEU A 100 -5.38 11.06 -5.32
CA LEU A 100 -6.13 12.03 -4.54
C LEU A 100 -6.16 13.34 -5.32
N PHE A 101 -7.36 13.85 -5.59
CA PHE A 101 -7.56 15.12 -6.27
C PHE A 101 -8.13 16.10 -5.24
N ASN A 102 -7.39 17.14 -4.89
CA ASN A 102 -7.79 18.09 -3.87
C ASN A 102 -7.72 19.51 -4.41
N GLY A 103 -8.69 20.36 -4.07
CA GLY A 103 -8.64 21.75 -4.48
C GLY A 103 -9.45 22.65 -3.59
N VAL A 104 -9.04 23.91 -3.53
CA VAL A 104 -9.73 24.97 -2.81
C VAL A 104 -9.76 26.24 -3.66
N ASN A 105 -10.89 26.93 -3.67
CA ASN A 105 -11.04 28.29 -4.17
C ASN A 105 -11.54 29.17 -3.01
N SER A 106 -10.65 29.97 -2.44
CA SER A 106 -10.92 30.80 -1.26
C SER A 106 -11.73 32.07 -1.53
N ASN A 107 -12.10 32.36 -2.79
CA ASN A 107 -12.68 33.65 -3.19
C ASN A 107 -13.91 33.52 -4.10
N VAL A 108 -14.85 32.65 -3.74
CA VAL A 108 -16.13 32.55 -4.46
C VAL A 108 -17.05 33.70 -4.04
N ASN A 109 -17.19 34.72 -4.91
CA ASN A 109 -18.02 35.88 -4.65
C ASN A 109 -19.47 35.69 -5.15
N ALA A 110 -20.33 35.19 -4.28
CA ALA A 110 -21.75 34.94 -4.52
C ALA A 110 -22.62 36.21 -4.38
N SER A 111 -22.19 37.38 -4.90
CA SER A 111 -22.95 38.63 -4.78
C SER A 111 -24.00 38.85 -5.90
N ALA A 112 -23.88 38.13 -7.01
CA ALA A 112 -24.82 38.18 -8.14
C ALA A 112 -25.86 37.06 -8.06
N GLU A 113 -26.95 37.15 -8.83
CA GLU A 113 -27.99 36.11 -8.88
C GLU A 113 -27.43 34.77 -9.40
N ASN A 114 -26.57 34.81 -10.41
CA ASN A 114 -25.91 33.64 -10.97
C ASN A 114 -24.39 33.88 -10.95
N VAL A 115 -23.65 32.94 -10.39
CA VAL A 115 -22.20 33.01 -10.25
C VAL A 115 -21.60 31.69 -10.71
N GLU A 116 -20.54 31.76 -11.49
CA GLU A 116 -19.73 30.60 -11.84
C GLU A 116 -18.35 30.75 -11.19
N ALA A 117 -17.86 29.66 -10.61
CA ALA A 117 -16.50 29.59 -10.07
C ALA A 117 -15.91 28.22 -10.35
N VAL A 118 -14.58 28.15 -10.24
CA VAL A 118 -13.80 26.94 -10.55
C VAL A 118 -13.04 26.50 -9.31
N ILE A 119 -12.95 25.20 -9.08
CA ILE A 119 -11.95 24.59 -8.21
C ILE A 119 -10.96 23.85 -9.13
N ASN A 120 -9.72 24.33 -9.17
CA ASN A 120 -8.63 23.56 -9.77
C ASN A 120 -8.19 22.50 -8.76
N LEU A 121 -8.22 21.24 -9.18
CA LEU A 121 -7.79 20.12 -8.36
C LEU A 121 -6.31 19.83 -8.64
N ASP A 122 -5.53 19.67 -7.58
CA ASP A 122 -4.17 19.17 -7.62
C ASP A 122 -4.16 17.66 -7.36
N LEU A 123 -3.34 16.94 -8.13
CA LEU A 123 -3.13 15.52 -7.93
C LEU A 123 -2.05 15.27 -6.87
N SER A 124 -2.35 14.40 -5.92
CA SER A 124 -1.36 13.70 -5.11
C SER A 124 -1.58 12.19 -5.20
N LYS A 125 -0.52 11.41 -4.99
CA LYS A 125 -0.62 9.95 -4.85
C LYS A 125 -0.86 9.62 -3.38
N GLY A 126 -1.95 8.93 -3.08
CA GLY A 126 -2.08 8.18 -1.83
C GLY A 126 -1.25 6.90 -1.98
N GLY A 127 -0.41 6.58 -0.99
CA GLY A 127 0.51 5.44 -1.06
C GLY A 127 -0.17 4.14 -1.52
N SER A 128 0.57 3.24 -2.17
CA SER A 128 0.06 1.99 -2.76
C SER A 128 0.35 0.77 -1.87
N VAL A 129 0.38 -0.43 -2.45
CA VAL A 129 0.89 -1.63 -1.76
C VAL A 129 2.41 -1.58 -1.69
N VAL A 130 2.96 -1.82 -0.50
CA VAL A 130 4.41 -1.85 -0.26
C VAL A 130 4.84 -3.19 0.33
N ILE A 131 6.08 -3.56 0.07
CA ILE A 131 6.84 -4.60 0.77
C ILE A 131 7.15 -4.05 2.16
N LYS A 132 6.34 -4.43 3.15
CA LYS A 132 6.55 -4.06 4.55
C LYS A 132 7.75 -4.78 5.14
N GLU A 133 7.94 -6.05 4.78
CA GLU A 133 9.02 -6.87 5.34
C GLU A 133 9.47 -7.95 4.35
N LEU A 134 10.79 -8.14 4.23
CA LEU A 134 11.40 -9.23 3.49
C LEU A 134 12.35 -10.01 4.41
N TYR A 135 11.97 -11.24 4.74
CA TYR A 135 12.78 -12.16 5.52
C TYR A 135 13.39 -13.22 4.60
N VAL A 136 14.71 -13.15 4.41
CA VAL A 136 15.44 -14.07 3.51
C VAL A 136 16.69 -14.70 4.14
N GLY A 137 17.13 -14.17 5.29
CA GLY A 137 18.40 -14.53 5.91
C GLY A 137 18.46 -15.93 6.50
N GLY A 138 17.31 -16.49 6.90
CA GLY A 138 17.25 -17.68 7.73
C GLY A 138 17.75 -17.44 9.17
N CYS A 139 17.74 -18.47 10.00
CA CYS A 139 18.07 -18.42 11.43
C CYS A 139 19.14 -19.44 11.84
N PRO A 140 19.81 -19.25 12.99
CA PRO A 140 20.69 -20.28 13.55
C PRO A 140 19.91 -21.54 13.89
N LYS A 141 20.55 -22.71 13.78
CA LYS A 141 20.00 -23.97 14.29
C LYS A 141 20.19 -24.06 15.80
N ASP A 142 19.25 -24.72 16.46
CA ASP A 142 19.24 -24.87 17.93
C ASP A 142 20.46 -25.62 18.47
N ASP A 143 20.99 -26.57 17.69
CA ASP A 143 22.16 -27.38 18.05
C ASP A 143 23.51 -26.70 17.73
N GLY A 144 23.50 -25.49 17.17
CA GLY A 144 24.69 -24.75 16.76
C GLY A 144 25.42 -25.31 15.53
N SER A 145 24.87 -26.32 14.85
CA SER A 145 25.51 -26.97 13.69
C SER A 145 25.54 -26.12 12.42
N GLY A 146 24.92 -24.93 12.46
CA GLY A 146 24.86 -24.00 11.34
C GLY A 146 23.57 -23.19 11.38
N TYR A 147 22.94 -23.03 10.22
CA TYR A 147 21.74 -22.23 10.03
C TYR A 147 20.71 -22.96 9.17
N PHE A 148 19.45 -22.57 9.33
CA PHE A 148 18.33 -22.93 8.47
C PHE A 148 17.94 -21.72 7.64
N ALA A 149 17.62 -21.90 6.36
CA ALA A 149 17.27 -20.82 5.43
C ALA A 149 16.29 -21.33 4.36
N ARG A 150 15.26 -22.05 4.80
CA ARG A 150 14.13 -22.50 3.95
C ARG A 150 12.82 -22.02 4.56
N ASP A 151 12.85 -20.80 5.07
CA ASP A 151 11.80 -20.13 5.82
C ASP A 151 11.61 -18.70 5.33
N GLN A 152 11.94 -18.42 4.07
CA GLN A 152 11.85 -17.09 3.49
C GLN A 152 10.39 -16.66 3.36
N TYR A 153 10.09 -15.37 3.61
CA TYR A 153 8.78 -14.77 3.37
C TYR A 153 8.87 -13.31 2.97
N VAL A 154 7.76 -12.82 2.42
CA VAL A 154 7.49 -11.40 2.23
C VAL A 154 6.16 -11.02 2.89
N ILE A 155 6.07 -9.79 3.40
CA ILE A 155 4.82 -9.19 3.85
C ILE A 155 4.49 -8.03 2.93
N LEU A 156 3.33 -8.09 2.27
CA LEU A 156 2.77 -6.96 1.53
C LEU A 156 1.80 -6.22 2.42
N TYR A 157 1.84 -4.89 2.41
CA TYR A 157 1.00 -4.01 3.22
C TYR A 157 0.31 -2.98 2.34
N ASN A 158 -0.99 -2.77 2.57
CA ASN A 158 -1.71 -1.71 1.89
C ASN A 158 -1.50 -0.39 2.64
N ASN A 159 -0.60 0.43 2.11
CA ASN A 159 -0.28 1.75 2.65
C ASN A 159 -1.40 2.77 2.39
N SER A 160 -2.32 2.45 1.47
CA SER A 160 -3.40 3.31 1.01
C SER A 160 -4.59 3.38 1.96
N SER A 161 -5.47 4.35 1.72
CA SER A 161 -6.77 4.51 2.38
C SER A 161 -7.92 3.74 1.72
N ALA A 162 -7.67 3.00 0.64
CA ALA A 162 -8.68 2.20 -0.06
C ALA A 162 -8.39 0.70 -0.01
N THR A 163 -9.42 -0.14 -0.13
CA THR A 163 -9.23 -1.56 -0.40
C THR A 163 -8.71 -1.73 -1.82
N LEU A 164 -7.60 -2.45 -1.96
CA LEU A 164 -6.93 -2.67 -3.24
C LEU A 164 -7.16 -4.10 -3.74
N ASP A 165 -7.29 -4.25 -5.06
CA ASP A 165 -7.24 -5.55 -5.72
C ASP A 165 -5.80 -5.85 -6.12
N ILE A 166 -5.27 -6.95 -5.58
CA ILE A 166 -3.90 -7.41 -5.83
C ILE A 166 -3.87 -8.80 -6.49
N SER A 167 -5.01 -9.27 -7.00
CA SER A 167 -5.16 -10.60 -7.61
C SER A 167 -4.23 -10.79 -8.83
N ASP A 168 -3.86 -9.70 -9.49
CA ASP A 168 -2.98 -9.67 -10.66
C ASP A 168 -1.51 -9.40 -10.31
N PHE A 169 -1.17 -9.34 -9.02
CA PHE A 169 0.22 -9.16 -8.60
C PHE A 169 1.02 -10.45 -8.78
N ALA A 170 2.31 -10.28 -9.06
CA ALA A 170 3.27 -11.37 -9.09
C ALA A 170 4.57 -11.00 -8.37
N LEU A 171 5.22 -12.00 -7.77
CA LEU A 171 6.53 -11.87 -7.14
C LEU A 171 7.62 -12.15 -8.16
N ALA A 172 8.60 -11.26 -8.23
CA ALA A 172 9.71 -11.31 -9.17
C ALA A 172 11.06 -11.09 -8.47
N MET A 173 12.13 -11.52 -9.13
CA MET A 173 13.51 -11.23 -8.71
C MET A 173 14.42 -11.03 -9.92
N VAL A 174 15.55 -10.36 -9.71
CA VAL A 174 16.50 -10.03 -10.79
C VAL A 174 17.77 -10.88 -10.70
N ASN A 175 18.30 -11.31 -11.85
CA ASN A 175 19.66 -11.84 -11.97
C ASN A 175 20.72 -10.72 -11.90
N PRO A 176 21.97 -11.01 -11.48
CA PRO A 176 22.35 -12.21 -10.74
C PRO A 176 21.64 -12.24 -9.38
N TYR A 177 21.29 -13.44 -8.90
CA TYR A 177 20.47 -13.57 -7.68
C TYR A 177 21.18 -13.04 -6.43
N ASN A 178 22.51 -12.97 -6.43
CA ASN A 178 23.31 -12.41 -5.35
C ASN A 178 24.02 -11.13 -5.84
N SER A 179 23.94 -10.05 -5.07
CA SER A 179 24.51 -8.73 -5.41
C SER A 179 26.02 -8.74 -5.63
N GLN A 180 26.75 -9.63 -4.97
CA GLN A 180 28.21 -9.75 -5.04
C GLN A 180 28.69 -10.68 -6.17
N SER A 181 27.78 -11.21 -6.98
CA SER A 181 28.17 -11.95 -8.19
C SER A 181 28.51 -10.97 -9.30
N THR A 182 29.40 -11.35 -10.22
CA THR A 182 29.65 -10.56 -11.43
C THR A 182 28.34 -10.31 -12.16
N ASN A 183 27.98 -9.03 -12.33
CA ASN A 183 26.79 -8.64 -13.07
C ASN A 183 27.14 -8.35 -14.53
N ASN A 184 26.73 -9.27 -15.42
CA ASN A 184 27.00 -9.16 -16.87
C ASN A 184 26.07 -8.18 -17.59
N ASP A 185 25.08 -7.62 -16.90
CA ASP A 185 24.17 -6.63 -17.50
C ASP A 185 24.74 -5.20 -17.46
N TYR A 186 25.88 -5.00 -16.80
CA TYR A 186 26.57 -3.72 -16.83
C TYR A 186 27.36 -3.55 -18.13
N VAL A 187 27.02 -2.51 -18.88
CA VAL A 187 27.75 -2.04 -20.05
C VAL A 187 28.10 -0.58 -19.80
N ASP A 188 29.38 -0.23 -19.89
CA ASP A 188 29.90 1.13 -19.66
C ASP A 188 29.50 1.74 -18.30
N GLY A 189 29.33 0.90 -17.27
CA GLY A 189 29.01 1.34 -15.90
C GLY A 189 27.51 1.47 -15.62
N GLU A 190 26.64 1.15 -16.57
CA GLU A 190 25.18 1.21 -16.42
C GLU A 190 24.51 -0.13 -16.75
N LEU A 191 23.34 -0.38 -16.16
CA LEU A 191 22.50 -1.52 -16.52
C LEU A 191 21.93 -1.30 -17.93
N PHE A 192 22.26 -2.18 -18.88
CA PHE A 192 21.91 -1.95 -20.29
C PHE A 192 20.39 -1.79 -20.54
N TYR A 193 19.56 -2.43 -19.71
CA TYR A 193 18.10 -2.39 -19.81
C TYR A 193 17.48 -1.09 -19.29
N ALA A 194 18.25 -0.25 -18.59
CA ALA A 194 17.77 1.06 -18.12
C ALA A 194 17.27 1.93 -19.28
N SER A 195 18.06 2.02 -20.36
CA SER A 195 17.71 2.76 -21.58
C SER A 195 16.55 2.16 -22.36
N GLN A 196 16.18 0.91 -22.06
CA GLN A 196 15.14 0.15 -22.76
C GLN A 196 13.81 0.11 -21.99
N GLY A 197 13.75 0.70 -20.79
CA GLY A 197 12.50 0.86 -20.02
C GLY A 197 11.94 -0.44 -19.42
N TRP A 198 12.77 -1.46 -19.19
CA TRP A 198 12.34 -2.71 -18.57
C TRP A 198 13.30 -3.19 -17.48
N ILE A 199 12.82 -4.06 -16.60
CA ILE A 199 13.59 -4.75 -15.56
C ILE A 199 13.51 -6.28 -15.73
N PRO A 200 14.60 -7.04 -15.52
CA PRO A 200 14.55 -8.49 -15.70
C PRO A 200 13.79 -9.22 -14.59
N ALA A 201 12.88 -10.13 -14.95
CA ALA A 201 12.32 -11.15 -14.06
C ALA A 201 13.01 -12.49 -14.32
N GLY A 202 13.86 -12.93 -13.41
CA GLY A 202 14.62 -14.17 -13.51
C GLY A 202 13.85 -15.39 -13.03
N ASN A 203 14.09 -16.54 -13.69
CA ASN A 203 13.63 -17.88 -13.32
C ASN A 203 12.12 -18.16 -13.41
N GLY A 204 11.28 -17.29 -12.86
CA GLY A 204 9.84 -17.43 -12.88
C GLY A 204 9.14 -16.32 -12.10
N LEU A 205 7.82 -16.25 -12.27
CA LEU A 205 6.94 -15.27 -11.63
C LEU A 205 5.87 -16.02 -10.82
N TRP A 206 5.85 -15.82 -9.50
CA TRP A 206 4.81 -16.37 -8.64
C TRP A 206 3.59 -15.47 -8.64
N TYR A 207 2.39 -16.00 -8.87
CA TYR A 207 1.16 -15.21 -9.00
C TYR A 207 0.01 -15.77 -8.18
N PHE A 208 -0.94 -14.91 -7.83
CA PHE A 208 -2.17 -15.33 -7.16
C PHE A 208 -3.12 -16.00 -8.17
N GLU A 209 -3.59 -17.20 -7.85
CA GLU A 209 -4.58 -17.90 -8.69
C GLU A 209 -6.01 -17.42 -8.42
N ASN A 210 -6.26 -16.92 -7.21
CA ASN A 210 -7.56 -16.52 -6.72
C ASN A 210 -7.62 -15.01 -6.45
N ASN A 211 -8.84 -14.49 -6.33
CA ASN A 211 -9.05 -13.09 -6.04
C ASN A 211 -8.53 -12.73 -4.64
N VAL A 212 -7.72 -11.67 -4.55
CA VAL A 212 -7.17 -11.15 -3.30
C VAL A 212 -7.46 -9.66 -3.19
N LYS A 213 -8.20 -9.30 -2.14
CA LYS A 213 -8.43 -7.90 -1.75
C LYS A 213 -7.62 -7.59 -0.50
N LEU A 214 -6.93 -6.46 -0.52
CA LEU A 214 -6.14 -5.99 0.62
C LEU A 214 -6.75 -4.70 1.16
N GLU A 215 -7.32 -4.74 2.36
CA GLU A 215 -7.95 -3.58 3.00
C GLU A 215 -6.91 -2.55 3.50
N PRO A 216 -7.31 -1.27 3.69
CA PRO A 216 -6.44 -0.22 4.21
C PRO A 216 -5.74 -0.63 5.51
N GLY A 217 -4.42 -0.49 5.53
CA GLY A 217 -3.61 -0.79 6.70
C GLY A 217 -3.56 -2.27 7.09
N LYS A 218 -4.02 -3.18 6.22
CA LYS A 218 -3.88 -4.63 6.39
C LYS A 218 -2.69 -5.15 5.60
N GLN A 219 -2.27 -6.36 5.97
CA GLN A 219 -1.15 -7.05 5.35
C GLN A 219 -1.53 -8.46 4.91
N ILE A 220 -0.77 -9.01 3.96
CA ILE A 220 -0.72 -10.44 3.69
C ILE A 220 0.70 -10.94 3.89
N VAL A 221 0.81 -12.14 4.46
CA VAL A 221 2.07 -12.87 4.61
C VAL A 221 2.14 -13.90 3.50
N ILE A 222 3.25 -13.94 2.76
CA ILE A 222 3.47 -14.96 1.73
C ILE A 222 4.76 -15.72 2.09
N ALA A 223 4.61 -16.97 2.52
CA ALA A 223 5.73 -17.89 2.70
C ALA A 223 6.31 -18.25 1.33
N ILE A 224 7.53 -17.79 1.05
CA ILE A 224 8.23 -18.06 -0.22
C ILE A 224 8.81 -19.48 -0.21
N CYS A 225 9.31 -19.93 0.94
CA CYS A 225 9.81 -21.29 1.15
C CYS A 225 9.33 -21.85 2.48
N GLY A 226 9.18 -23.18 2.54
CA GLY A 226 8.95 -23.94 3.77
C GLY A 226 7.72 -23.50 4.55
N ALA A 227 6.57 -23.44 3.87
CA ALA A 227 5.28 -22.99 4.41
C ALA A 227 4.66 -23.97 5.44
N VAL A 228 5.44 -24.34 6.46
CA VAL A 228 5.10 -25.25 7.56
C VAL A 228 5.41 -24.58 8.91
N ASP A 229 5.10 -25.25 10.01
CA ASP A 229 5.60 -24.83 11.32
C ASP A 229 7.07 -25.23 11.50
N ASN A 230 7.98 -24.37 11.05
CA ASN A 230 9.42 -24.63 11.15
C ASN A 230 9.93 -24.58 12.60
N THR A 231 9.17 -23.96 13.51
CA THR A 231 9.58 -23.81 14.93
C THR A 231 9.65 -25.13 15.69
N LYS A 232 8.97 -26.17 15.16
CA LYS A 232 9.08 -27.56 15.67
C LYS A 232 10.47 -28.16 15.52
N THR A 233 11.28 -27.68 14.57
CA THR A 233 12.64 -28.18 14.30
C THR A 233 13.70 -27.11 14.56
N TYR A 234 13.38 -25.84 14.29
CA TYR A 234 14.28 -24.71 14.44
C TYR A 234 13.57 -23.64 15.25
N SER A 235 13.80 -23.60 16.56
CA SER A 235 13.06 -22.73 17.51
C SER A 235 13.12 -21.23 17.16
N GLN A 236 14.13 -20.83 16.40
CA GLN A 236 14.35 -19.46 15.93
C GLN A 236 13.75 -19.14 14.55
N SER A 237 13.09 -20.10 13.90
CA SER A 237 12.48 -19.95 12.58
C SER A 237 11.03 -19.45 12.68
N ILE A 238 10.27 -19.57 11.59
CA ILE A 238 8.92 -19.03 11.43
C ILE A 238 7.88 -20.15 11.51
N ASN A 239 6.79 -19.89 12.22
CA ASN A 239 5.60 -20.74 12.19
C ASN A 239 4.61 -20.21 11.14
N TYR A 240 4.46 -20.93 10.03
CA TYR A 240 3.50 -20.57 8.99
C TYR A 240 2.13 -21.24 9.14
N ALA A 241 1.89 -22.01 10.21
CA ALA A 241 0.59 -22.65 10.45
C ALA A 241 -0.45 -21.60 10.87
N ASN A 242 -0.98 -20.86 9.88
CA ASN A 242 -2.00 -19.82 10.04
C ASN A 242 -2.87 -19.75 8.77
N SER A 243 -4.19 -19.73 8.95
CA SER A 243 -5.16 -19.69 7.85
C SER A 243 -5.22 -18.38 7.08
N GLU A 244 -4.68 -17.29 7.63
CA GLU A 244 -4.60 -15.99 6.94
C GLU A 244 -3.38 -15.89 6.02
N TYR A 245 -2.44 -16.83 6.09
CA TYR A 245 -1.20 -16.77 5.32
C TYR A 245 -1.37 -17.35 3.92
N TYR A 246 -0.49 -16.91 3.03
CA TYR A 246 -0.33 -17.41 1.66
C TYR A 246 1.01 -18.11 1.52
N CYS A 247 1.18 -18.92 0.48
CA CYS A 247 2.45 -19.55 0.20
C CYS A 247 2.71 -19.77 -1.28
N CYS A 248 3.98 -19.77 -1.66
CA CYS A 248 4.43 -20.25 -2.96
C CYS A 248 4.43 -21.78 -2.95
N TYR A 249 3.47 -22.41 -3.65
CA TYR A 249 3.39 -23.88 -3.72
C TYR A 249 2.84 -24.36 -5.06
N ASP A 250 3.76 -24.71 -5.95
CA ASP A 250 3.46 -25.26 -7.25
C ASP A 250 4.44 -26.38 -7.61
N ILE A 251 4.06 -27.61 -7.26
CA ILE A 251 4.92 -28.78 -7.39
C ILE A 251 5.00 -29.34 -8.82
N GLU A 252 4.17 -28.84 -9.74
CA GLU A 252 4.27 -29.23 -11.15
C GLU A 252 5.53 -28.63 -11.77
N ASP A 253 5.85 -27.38 -11.43
CA ASP A 253 7.03 -26.65 -11.88
C ASP A 253 8.20 -26.74 -10.90
N TYR A 254 7.96 -26.53 -9.60
CA TYR A 254 9.00 -26.51 -8.56
C TYR A 254 8.80 -27.61 -7.51
N ASN A 255 9.30 -28.80 -7.83
CA ASN A 255 9.14 -30.00 -7.01
C ASN A 255 10.25 -30.30 -5.99
N LEU A 256 11.15 -29.35 -5.69
CA LEU A 256 12.18 -29.58 -4.69
C LEU A 256 11.60 -29.50 -3.26
N THR A 257 11.28 -30.66 -2.68
CA THR A 257 10.60 -30.76 -1.38
C THR A 257 11.30 -30.08 -0.21
N SER A 258 12.62 -29.88 -0.28
CA SER A 258 13.36 -29.13 0.76
C SER A 258 13.09 -27.62 0.74
N TYR A 259 12.55 -27.08 -0.36
CA TYR A 259 12.08 -25.71 -0.48
C TYR A 259 10.55 -25.63 -0.34
N TYR A 260 9.85 -26.57 -0.98
CA TYR A 260 8.38 -26.63 -1.02
C TYR A 260 7.87 -27.95 -0.43
N PRO A 261 7.99 -28.14 0.89
CA PRO A 261 7.26 -29.23 1.55
C PRO A 261 5.75 -29.00 1.38
N THR A 262 4.94 -30.04 1.56
CA THR A 262 3.48 -29.86 1.66
C THR A 262 3.19 -28.78 2.70
N PRO A 263 2.44 -27.71 2.35
CA PRO A 263 2.17 -26.61 3.26
C PRO A 263 1.41 -27.09 4.50
N SER A 264 1.43 -26.29 5.56
CA SER A 264 0.59 -26.52 6.74
C SER A 264 -0.87 -26.69 6.31
N GLU A 265 -1.55 -27.66 6.92
CA GLU A 265 -2.98 -27.90 6.70
C GLU A 265 -3.87 -26.70 7.08
N LEU A 266 -3.34 -25.74 7.84
CA LEU A 266 -4.05 -24.51 8.16
C LEU A 266 -4.05 -23.49 7.01
N ILE A 267 -3.08 -23.56 6.08
CA ILE A 267 -3.03 -22.67 4.91
C ILE A 267 -3.98 -23.25 3.85
N PRO A 268 -5.09 -22.56 3.52
CA PRO A 268 -6.05 -23.06 2.55
C PRO A 268 -5.46 -23.09 1.14
N THR A 269 -5.91 -24.04 0.32
CA THR A 269 -5.39 -24.20 -1.05
C THR A 269 -5.64 -22.99 -1.93
N GLU A 270 -6.69 -22.20 -1.65
CA GLU A 270 -6.94 -20.94 -2.37
C GLU A 270 -5.85 -19.89 -2.15
N HIS A 271 -5.05 -20.03 -1.08
CA HIS A 271 -3.93 -19.13 -0.78
C HIS A 271 -2.59 -19.62 -1.36
N TYR A 272 -2.60 -20.66 -2.20
CA TYR A 272 -1.40 -21.15 -2.86
C TYR A 272 -1.16 -20.33 -4.12
N LEU A 273 -0.02 -19.64 -4.16
CA LEU A 273 0.47 -19.00 -5.37
C LEU A 273 1.00 -20.07 -6.32
N LYS A 274 0.75 -19.86 -7.61
CA LYS A 274 1.25 -20.67 -8.73
C LYS A 274 2.43 -19.98 -9.41
N VAL A 275 3.16 -20.69 -10.25
CA VAL A 275 4.33 -20.12 -10.92
C VAL A 275 4.28 -20.31 -12.42
N TYR A 276 4.59 -19.24 -13.15
CA TYR A 276 5.08 -19.40 -14.52
C TYR A 276 6.60 -19.53 -14.47
N SER A 277 7.09 -20.77 -14.54
CA SER A 277 8.53 -21.06 -14.56
C SER A 277 9.10 -21.06 -15.98
N TYR A 278 10.31 -20.53 -16.15
CA TYR A 278 11.02 -20.52 -17.43
C TYR A 278 12.54 -20.62 -17.28
N GLY A 279 13.06 -20.54 -16.06
CA GLY A 279 14.47 -20.75 -15.76
C GLY A 279 14.80 -22.19 -15.39
N LEU A 280 16.10 -22.42 -15.19
CA LEU A 280 16.61 -23.71 -14.78
C LEU A 280 16.35 -23.97 -13.28
N GLY A 281 16.22 -25.25 -12.92
CA GLY A 281 16.13 -25.70 -11.55
C GLY A 281 14.77 -26.28 -11.20
N LYS A 282 14.62 -26.64 -9.92
CA LYS A 282 13.38 -27.21 -9.35
C LYS A 282 12.85 -26.37 -8.18
N ALA A 283 13.40 -25.17 -8.03
CA ALA A 283 13.03 -24.19 -7.03
C ALA A 283 13.44 -22.80 -7.46
N TRP A 284 12.72 -21.80 -6.94
CA TRP A 284 13.00 -20.39 -7.18
C TRP A 284 14.25 -19.96 -6.40
N PRO A 285 15.36 -19.59 -7.05
CA PRO A 285 16.64 -19.39 -6.38
C PRO A 285 16.78 -17.98 -5.78
N LEU A 286 15.81 -17.54 -4.98
CA LEU A 286 15.87 -16.28 -4.25
C LEU A 286 17.04 -16.31 -3.25
N SER A 287 17.92 -15.30 -3.32
CA SER A 287 19.10 -15.25 -2.47
C SER A 287 18.75 -15.14 -0.99
N ASN A 288 19.51 -15.85 -0.15
CA ASN A 288 19.41 -15.77 1.30
C ASN A 288 20.17 -14.58 1.91
N SER A 289 20.85 -13.77 1.11
CA SER A 289 21.71 -12.69 1.63
C SER A 289 21.61 -11.38 0.87
N SER A 290 21.20 -11.42 -0.39
CA SER A 290 21.25 -10.24 -1.25
C SER A 290 20.34 -10.32 -2.47
N PRO A 291 19.04 -10.61 -2.32
CA PRO A 291 18.12 -10.58 -3.46
C PRO A 291 17.88 -9.16 -3.98
N ALA A 292 17.57 -9.03 -5.26
CA ALA A 292 16.82 -7.89 -5.78
C ALA A 292 15.40 -8.42 -6.05
N PHE A 293 14.44 -8.02 -5.22
CA PHE A 293 13.09 -8.57 -5.19
C PHE A 293 12.08 -7.45 -5.47
N TYR A 294 11.03 -7.74 -6.23
CA TYR A 294 10.03 -6.74 -6.59
C TYR A 294 8.68 -7.36 -6.91
N ILE A 295 7.64 -6.53 -6.85
CA ILE A 295 6.26 -6.87 -7.13
C ILE A 295 5.88 -6.32 -8.49
N VAL A 296 5.22 -7.14 -9.30
CA VAL A 296 4.80 -6.81 -10.66
C VAL A 296 3.29 -6.82 -10.75
N ARG A 297 2.71 -5.84 -11.43
CA ARG A 297 1.31 -5.83 -11.86
C ARG A 297 1.24 -5.61 -13.38
N PRO A 298 0.88 -6.62 -14.18
CA PRO A 298 0.69 -6.46 -15.62
C PRO A 298 -0.36 -5.40 -15.96
N GLN A 299 -0.08 -4.55 -16.94
CA GLN A 299 -1.02 -3.56 -17.47
C GLN A 299 -1.28 -3.84 -18.95
N GLY A 300 -2.55 -3.80 -19.36
CA GLY A 300 -2.96 -3.98 -20.76
C GLY A 300 -2.82 -5.40 -21.33
N THR A 301 -2.38 -6.39 -20.52
CA THR A 301 -2.28 -7.81 -20.89
C THR A 301 -2.40 -8.70 -19.66
N THR A 302 -2.64 -10.00 -19.84
CA THR A 302 -2.52 -10.97 -18.75
C THR A 302 -1.05 -11.32 -18.47
N LEU A 303 -0.75 -11.75 -17.23
CA LEU A 303 0.58 -12.25 -16.88
C LEU A 303 1.00 -13.43 -17.76
N LYS A 304 0.04 -14.32 -18.08
CA LYS A 304 0.29 -15.51 -18.91
C LYS A 304 0.71 -15.12 -20.32
N ASP A 305 -0.06 -14.27 -20.98
CA ASP A 305 0.25 -13.83 -22.34
C ASP A 305 1.59 -13.08 -22.39
N PHE A 306 1.91 -12.32 -21.34
CA PHE A 306 3.22 -11.68 -21.19
C PHE A 306 4.36 -12.70 -21.11
N VAL A 307 4.21 -13.76 -20.29
CA VAL A 307 5.25 -14.80 -20.13
C VAL A 307 5.38 -15.67 -21.38
N ASP A 308 4.29 -15.99 -22.06
CA ASP A 308 4.31 -16.85 -23.24
C ASP A 308 4.85 -16.11 -24.49
N ASN A 309 4.89 -14.77 -24.47
CA ASN A 309 5.40 -14.00 -25.59
C ASN A 309 6.95 -14.05 -25.67
N PRO A 310 7.53 -14.63 -26.73
CA PRO A 310 8.99 -14.71 -26.90
C PRO A 310 9.66 -13.34 -27.07
N GLU A 311 8.95 -12.30 -27.50
CA GLU A 311 9.49 -10.94 -27.58
C GLU A 311 9.83 -10.37 -26.20
N ASN A 312 9.19 -10.87 -25.14
CA ASN A 312 9.50 -10.50 -23.76
C ASN A 312 10.69 -11.28 -23.20
N GLU A 313 11.27 -12.22 -23.94
CA GLU A 313 12.41 -13.01 -23.47
C GLU A 313 13.72 -12.22 -23.50
N ASN A 314 14.56 -12.48 -22.49
CA ASN A 314 15.95 -12.09 -22.49
C ASN A 314 16.80 -13.16 -21.76
N MET A 315 18.07 -13.32 -22.14
CA MET A 315 18.99 -14.25 -21.49
C MET A 315 19.96 -13.51 -20.57
N TYR A 316 20.14 -14.00 -19.35
CA TYR A 316 21.30 -13.67 -18.51
C TYR A 316 22.41 -14.68 -18.76
N GLY A 317 23.52 -14.22 -19.32
CA GLY A 317 24.54 -15.12 -19.84
C GLY A 317 23.98 -16.03 -20.94
N SER A 318 24.34 -17.31 -20.94
CA SER A 318 24.00 -18.23 -22.04
C SER A 318 22.79 -19.14 -21.78
N ASN A 319 22.32 -19.28 -20.53
CA ASN A 319 21.33 -20.31 -20.19
C ASN A 319 20.30 -19.92 -19.12
N GLN A 320 20.29 -18.68 -18.63
CA GLN A 320 19.31 -18.24 -17.64
C GLN A 320 18.27 -17.34 -18.31
N VAL A 321 17.09 -17.90 -18.56
CA VAL A 321 15.95 -17.19 -19.17
C VAL A 321 15.36 -16.17 -18.20
N ARG A 322 15.02 -15.00 -18.73
CA ARG A 322 14.39 -13.87 -18.05
C ARG A 322 13.22 -13.33 -18.87
N ARG A 323 12.29 -12.66 -18.20
CA ARG A 323 11.27 -11.82 -18.87
C ARG A 323 11.59 -10.35 -18.69
N LYS A 324 11.35 -9.55 -19.73
CA LYS A 324 11.56 -8.10 -19.77
C LYS A 324 10.31 -7.39 -19.25
N VAL A 325 10.21 -7.23 -17.92
CA VAL A 325 9.05 -6.59 -17.29
C VAL A 325 9.14 -5.08 -17.49
N PRO A 326 8.14 -4.39 -18.07
CA PRO A 326 8.12 -2.93 -18.15
C PRO A 326 8.30 -2.29 -16.77
N VAL A 327 9.12 -1.25 -16.66
CA VAL A 327 9.39 -0.57 -15.37
C VAL A 327 8.10 -0.04 -14.74
N GLU A 328 7.17 0.45 -15.56
CA GLU A 328 5.87 0.97 -15.12
C GLU A 328 4.94 -0.08 -14.47
N TRP A 329 5.23 -1.38 -14.64
CA TRP A 329 4.48 -2.46 -13.99
C TRP A 329 4.97 -2.77 -12.59
N VAL A 330 6.12 -2.21 -12.18
CA VAL A 330 6.68 -2.48 -10.87
C VAL A 330 5.89 -1.69 -9.83
N VAL A 331 5.28 -2.42 -8.91
CA VAL A 331 4.49 -1.84 -7.81
C VAL A 331 5.41 -1.34 -6.70
N ASP A 332 6.39 -2.16 -6.33
CA ASP A 332 7.39 -1.87 -5.30
C ASP A 332 8.59 -2.82 -5.44
N GLY A 333 9.76 -2.41 -4.95
CA GLY A 333 10.99 -3.18 -5.06
C GLY A 333 11.96 -2.92 -3.92
N ILE A 334 12.80 -3.92 -3.62
CA ILE A 334 13.83 -3.86 -2.59
C ILE A 334 15.15 -4.43 -3.13
N GLU A 335 16.19 -3.58 -3.16
CA GLU A 335 17.55 -3.97 -3.46
C GLU A 335 18.30 -4.34 -2.17
N VAL A 336 18.70 -5.60 -2.05
CA VAL A 336 19.41 -6.09 -0.88
C VAL A 336 20.86 -6.38 -1.21
N PHE A 337 21.76 -5.82 -0.43
CA PHE A 337 23.20 -6.06 -0.48
C PHE A 337 23.64 -7.01 0.63
N ALA A 338 24.60 -7.87 0.31
CA ALA A 338 25.21 -8.75 1.31
C ALA A 338 26.16 -7.91 2.17
N LYS A 339 25.91 -7.86 3.48
CA LYS A 339 26.72 -7.03 4.39
C LYS A 339 28.21 -7.36 4.30
N GLY A 340 29.04 -6.32 4.24
CA GLY A 340 30.51 -6.45 4.23
C GLY A 340 31.12 -6.96 2.92
N GLN A 341 30.36 -7.00 1.82
CA GLN A 341 30.90 -7.33 0.49
C GLN A 341 31.19 -6.05 -0.30
N SER A 342 32.45 -5.85 -0.69
CA SER A 342 32.88 -4.66 -1.44
C SER A 342 32.49 -4.67 -2.92
N ASN A 343 32.14 -5.84 -3.44
CA ASN A 343 31.76 -6.06 -4.84
C ASN A 343 30.25 -6.20 -5.02
N ASN A 344 29.44 -5.74 -4.05
CA ASN A 344 28.00 -5.61 -4.25
C ASN A 344 27.69 -4.67 -5.42
N GLN A 345 26.70 -5.04 -6.22
CA GLN A 345 26.28 -4.27 -7.37
C GLN A 345 24.75 -4.26 -7.50
N LYS A 346 24.19 -3.10 -7.87
CA LYS A 346 22.75 -2.92 -8.05
C LYS A 346 22.22 -3.73 -9.24
N ARG A 347 20.93 -4.02 -9.20
CA ARG A 347 20.14 -4.69 -10.25
C ARG A 347 18.80 -3.98 -10.47
N LEU A 348 18.23 -3.38 -9.44
CA LEU A 348 17.05 -2.52 -9.61
C LEU A 348 17.46 -1.17 -10.20
N LEU A 349 16.63 -0.64 -11.11
CA LEU A 349 16.80 0.70 -11.66
C LEU A 349 16.48 1.76 -10.60
N PRO A 350 17.08 2.96 -10.65
CA PRO A 350 16.84 4.01 -9.66
C PRO A 350 15.37 4.46 -9.53
N THR A 351 14.57 4.31 -10.59
CA THR A 351 13.13 4.60 -10.56
C THR A 351 12.33 3.62 -9.70
N ILE A 352 12.88 2.42 -9.46
CA ILE A 352 12.30 1.38 -8.60
C ILE A 352 12.98 1.42 -7.23
N ASP A 353 14.31 1.44 -7.21
CA ASP A 353 15.10 1.57 -5.99
C ASP A 353 16.43 2.28 -6.28
N ALA A 354 16.58 3.49 -5.79
CA ALA A 354 17.78 4.32 -5.91
C ALA A 354 18.92 3.91 -4.96
N GLY A 355 18.63 3.13 -3.93
CA GLY A 355 19.58 2.72 -2.89
C GLY A 355 19.71 1.23 -2.74
N TYR A 356 19.96 0.79 -1.52
CA TYR A 356 20.00 -0.61 -1.11
C TYR A 356 19.90 -0.69 0.42
N VAL A 357 19.52 -1.85 0.93
CA VAL A 357 19.61 -2.20 2.35
C VAL A 357 20.56 -3.38 2.53
N GLU A 358 21.37 -3.38 3.59
CA GLU A 358 22.30 -4.48 3.87
C GLU A 358 21.67 -5.57 4.73
N MET A 359 21.93 -6.83 4.37
CA MET A 359 21.47 -8.01 5.11
C MET A 359 22.65 -8.76 5.74
N THR A 360 22.55 -8.99 7.06
CA THR A 360 23.33 -9.99 7.78
C THR A 360 22.53 -11.29 7.83
N ALA A 361 22.79 -12.20 6.88
CA ALA A 361 22.10 -13.49 6.81
C ALA A 361 22.39 -14.39 8.02
N LYS A 362 21.58 -15.44 8.18
CA LYS A 362 21.73 -16.56 9.14
C LYS A 362 21.43 -16.21 10.60
N MET A 363 21.12 -14.96 10.91
CA MET A 363 20.91 -14.47 12.27
C MET A 363 19.44 -14.44 12.71
N GLY A 364 18.52 -14.78 11.81
CA GLY A 364 17.08 -14.60 12.02
C GLY A 364 16.65 -13.14 11.97
N TYR A 365 17.47 -12.28 11.39
CA TYR A 365 17.19 -10.87 11.12
C TYR A 365 16.31 -10.73 9.86
N THR A 366 15.65 -9.60 9.75
CA THR A 366 14.72 -9.28 8.66
C THR A 366 14.98 -7.87 8.12
N LEU A 367 14.57 -7.60 6.89
CA LEU A 367 14.56 -6.25 6.33
C LEU A 367 13.16 -5.70 6.51
N TYR A 368 13.03 -4.67 7.34
CA TYR A 368 11.75 -4.12 7.76
C TYR A 368 11.64 -2.68 7.26
N ARG A 369 10.49 -2.31 6.70
CA ARG A 369 10.26 -0.97 6.17
C ARG A 369 10.07 0.03 7.32
N ASN A 370 10.74 1.17 7.23
CA ASN A 370 10.67 2.29 8.16
C ASN A 370 9.27 2.91 8.15
N VAL A 371 8.85 3.47 9.28
CA VAL A 371 7.60 4.23 9.37
C VAL A 371 7.76 5.62 8.77
N ASP A 372 6.81 6.04 7.94
CA ASP A 372 6.62 7.45 7.62
C ASP A 372 5.97 8.14 8.84
N LYS A 373 6.83 8.80 9.63
CA LYS A 373 6.43 9.42 10.89
C LYS A 373 5.36 10.48 10.68
N GLU A 374 5.57 11.39 9.73
CA GLU A 374 4.70 12.53 9.51
C GLU A 374 3.32 12.04 9.04
N ALA A 375 3.29 11.16 8.04
CA ALA A 375 2.04 10.61 7.54
C ALA A 375 1.31 9.76 8.59
N THR A 376 2.03 9.01 9.42
CA THR A 376 1.44 8.20 10.49
C THR A 376 0.88 9.06 11.63
N GLU A 377 1.58 10.12 12.04
CA GLU A 377 1.14 11.04 13.09
C GLU A 377 -0.01 11.95 12.61
N ALA A 378 -0.14 12.18 11.31
CA ALA A 378 -1.24 12.95 10.73
C ALA A 378 -2.61 12.25 10.78
N ILE A 379 -2.63 10.92 10.97
CA ILE A 379 -3.89 10.15 11.08
C ILE A 379 -4.51 10.41 12.46
N LYS A 380 -5.64 11.12 12.48
CA LYS A 380 -6.34 11.49 13.73
C LYS A 380 -6.72 10.26 14.57
N GLU A 381 -7.10 9.17 13.92
CA GLU A 381 -7.46 7.91 14.57
C GLU A 381 -6.29 7.24 15.30
N ASN A 382 -5.05 7.69 15.09
CA ASN A 382 -3.86 7.19 15.80
C ASN A 382 -3.63 7.90 17.14
N GLU A 383 -4.39 8.94 17.48
CA GLU A 383 -4.21 9.67 18.73
C GLU A 383 -4.26 8.72 19.94
N GLY A 384 -3.18 8.72 20.73
CA GLY A 384 -3.01 7.86 21.90
C GLY A 384 -2.69 6.39 21.63
N LYS A 385 -2.52 5.97 20.36
CA LYS A 385 -2.26 4.57 19.99
C LYS A 385 -0.80 4.28 19.61
N LEU A 386 -0.06 5.29 19.17
CA LEU A 386 1.34 5.14 18.74
C LEU A 386 2.27 4.81 19.91
N VAL A 387 3.11 3.81 19.70
CA VAL A 387 4.15 3.38 20.63
C VAL A 387 5.49 3.85 20.09
N TYR A 388 6.26 4.54 20.92
CA TYR A 388 7.59 5.05 20.61
C TYR A 388 8.68 4.26 21.34
N ASN A 389 9.94 4.59 21.07
CA ASN A 389 11.15 3.93 21.57
C ASN A 389 11.41 2.57 20.91
N TYR A 390 11.26 2.52 19.59
CA TYR A 390 11.69 1.38 18.79
C TYR A 390 13.14 0.99 19.11
N SER A 391 13.38 -0.31 19.35
CA SER A 391 14.66 -0.83 19.86
C SER A 391 15.12 -2.12 19.18
N LEU A 392 14.48 -2.52 18.08
CA LEU A 392 14.82 -3.75 17.37
C LEU A 392 15.79 -3.52 16.19
N GLY A 393 16.37 -2.33 16.05
CA GLY A 393 17.46 -2.08 15.10
C GLY A 393 18.69 -2.96 15.37
N VAL A 394 19.54 -3.12 14.35
CA VAL A 394 20.80 -3.87 14.42
C VAL A 394 21.95 -2.93 14.08
N GLU A 395 22.91 -2.81 15.00
CA GLU A 395 24.06 -1.90 14.86
C GLU A 395 23.60 -0.45 14.62
N ASP A 396 24.01 0.17 13.51
CA ASP A 396 23.66 1.52 13.08
C ASP A 396 22.37 1.57 12.23
N SER A 397 21.80 0.41 11.89
CA SER A 397 20.58 0.28 11.10
C SER A 397 19.36 0.17 12.00
N THR A 398 18.52 1.22 12.03
CA THR A 398 17.29 1.28 12.84
C THR A 398 16.23 2.16 12.19
N ASP A 399 14.97 2.03 12.63
CA ASP A 399 13.90 2.92 12.21
C ASP A 399 14.13 4.35 12.75
N PRO A 400 14.35 5.35 11.89
CA PRO A 400 14.63 6.72 12.31
C PRO A 400 13.40 7.44 12.88
N SER A 401 12.18 6.95 12.67
CA SER A 401 10.95 7.54 13.23
C SER A 401 10.87 7.39 14.75
N GLY A 402 11.50 6.31 15.28
CA GLY A 402 11.38 5.87 16.66
C GLY A 402 10.05 5.20 17.03
N ILE A 403 9.13 5.03 16.07
CA ILE A 403 7.83 4.39 16.26
C ILE A 403 7.98 2.86 16.18
N ASP A 404 7.47 2.14 17.17
CA ASP A 404 7.31 0.69 17.09
C ASP A 404 6.00 0.38 16.36
N ALA A 405 6.10 0.10 15.06
CA ALA A 405 4.96 -0.18 14.21
C ALA A 405 4.14 -1.39 14.68
N GLU A 406 4.78 -2.50 15.06
CA GLU A 406 4.08 -3.71 15.49
C GLU A 406 3.33 -3.49 16.81
N ALA A 407 3.96 -2.80 17.78
CA ALA A 407 3.31 -2.45 19.04
C ALA A 407 2.17 -1.43 18.83
N SER A 408 2.33 -0.48 17.93
CA SER A 408 1.30 0.51 17.57
C SER A 408 0.10 -0.15 16.89
N ILE A 409 0.33 -1.07 15.95
CA ILE A 409 -0.73 -1.85 15.28
C ILE A 409 -1.50 -2.67 16.31
N LYS A 410 -0.81 -3.28 17.29
CA LYS A 410 -1.46 -4.00 18.39
C LYS A 410 -2.36 -3.09 19.26
N ASN A 411 -2.05 -1.81 19.35
CA ASN A 411 -2.88 -0.79 19.99
C ASN A 411 -3.98 -0.22 19.06
N GLY A 412 -4.13 -0.76 17.85
CA GLY A 412 -5.14 -0.35 16.87
C GLY A 412 -4.78 0.93 16.09
N ALA A 413 -3.49 1.28 16.03
CA ALA A 413 -3.00 2.33 15.13
C ALA A 413 -2.92 1.81 13.68
N ARG A 414 -3.10 2.72 12.73
CA ARG A 414 -2.76 2.52 11.32
C ARG A 414 -1.37 3.10 11.07
N ILE A 415 -0.50 2.33 10.43
CA ILE A 415 0.86 2.77 10.12
C ILE A 415 0.95 3.12 8.64
N ILE A 416 1.56 4.26 8.33
CA ILE A 416 2.02 4.55 6.98
C ILE A 416 3.50 4.22 6.94
N TYR A 417 3.87 3.27 6.09
CA TYR A 417 5.27 2.92 5.87
C TYR A 417 5.89 3.87 4.84
N LYS A 418 7.16 4.15 5.02
CA LYS A 418 7.93 5.03 4.15
C LYS A 418 8.16 4.36 2.79
N ASP A 419 8.01 5.14 1.74
CA ASP A 419 8.28 4.70 0.37
C ASP A 419 8.83 5.86 -0.45
N THR A 420 10.14 5.88 -0.63
CA THR A 420 10.86 6.91 -1.40
C THR A 420 11.57 6.32 -2.61
N ASN A 421 11.23 5.08 -2.96
CA ASN A 421 11.94 4.24 -3.94
C ASN A 421 13.45 4.22 -3.63
N ASN A 422 13.82 4.09 -2.35
CA ASN A 422 15.21 4.05 -1.92
C ASN A 422 15.38 3.21 -0.66
N SER A 423 15.83 1.96 -0.84
CA SER A 423 15.94 1.02 0.28
C SER A 423 16.88 1.47 1.40
N THR A 424 17.84 2.35 1.11
CA THR A 424 18.76 2.88 2.15
C THR A 424 18.03 3.75 3.17
N VAL A 425 16.91 4.36 2.76
CA VAL A 425 16.11 5.25 3.59
C VAL A 425 14.81 4.58 4.03
N ASP A 426 14.30 3.66 3.22
CA ASP A 426 12.99 3.05 3.41
C ASP A 426 13.05 1.80 4.27
N PHE A 427 14.19 1.14 4.41
CA PHE A 427 14.33 -0.09 5.19
C PHE A 427 15.45 -0.02 6.21
N HIS A 428 15.32 -0.84 7.25
CA HIS A 428 16.39 -1.18 8.17
C HIS A 428 16.45 -2.70 8.41
N LEU A 429 17.63 -3.17 8.76
CA LEU A 429 17.84 -4.48 9.35
C LEU A 429 17.27 -4.52 10.78
N ARG A 430 16.34 -5.44 11.01
CA ARG A 430 15.65 -5.64 12.28
C ARG A 430 16.04 -6.98 12.90
N SER A 431 16.36 -6.96 14.19
CA SER A 431 16.91 -8.10 14.94
C SER A 431 15.92 -9.25 15.14
N LYS A 432 14.62 -8.98 15.01
CA LYS A 432 13.53 -9.95 15.16
C LYS A 432 12.49 -9.77 14.07
N ALA A 433 12.34 -10.79 13.24
CA ALA A 433 11.29 -10.88 12.21
C ALA A 433 9.88 -10.79 12.84
N SER A 434 8.92 -10.15 12.18
CA SER A 434 7.59 -9.88 12.78
C SER A 434 6.82 -11.15 13.13
N LEU A 435 7.06 -12.25 12.40
CA LEU A 435 6.37 -13.52 12.60
C LEU A 435 7.05 -14.41 13.65
N ARG A 436 8.15 -13.96 14.27
CA ARG A 436 8.81 -14.70 15.36
C ARG A 436 8.17 -14.34 16.70
N ASN A 437 7.74 -15.35 17.45
CA ASN A 437 7.21 -15.20 18.81
C ASN A 437 8.24 -14.62 19.77
#